data_AF-A0A520LY50-F1
#
_entry.id   AF-A0A520LY50-F1
#
_cell.length_a   1.000
_cell.length_b   1.000
_cell.length_c   1.000
_cell.angle_alpha   90.00
_cell.angle_beta   90.00
_cell.angle_gamma   90.00
#
_symmetry.space_group_name_H-M   'P 1'
#
loop_
_entity.id
_entity.type
_entity.pdbx_description
1 polymer ?
#
loop_
_entity_poly.entity_id
_entity_poly.type
_entity_poly.pdbx_seq_one_letter_code
_entity_poly.pdbx_strand_id
1 'polypeptide(L)'
;MDRPSRTAVPEVGAPIEVPVMYVWPPKPFAALRWILAGWLLPWWGCFTVLAVSCWYFFTPDLASMKVLSWEWMALIWLRNAVLLTLFAAPLHWWLYTRQGQQDETKLNQKWQPKNSSRFLFKSQLKDNVFWSLVSGVTIWTLFESITFWLYANGYVPVVQWKGSELTILALGVVTVFWSPLHFYFIHRLLHWRPLYRLAHALHHKNNNPQPWSGISMHPIEHVIYFSAFALFWVIPVHPVLIVLLGFIQGISPAISHSGFQEVRLGKQLRIASGDPFHQIHHKYYEVNYGNKPVPFDKLFGSWHDGTVEAQAAFRARRSQLKQA
;
A
#
# COMPACT_ATOMS: atom_id res chain seq x y z
N MET A 1 -18.14 -16.32 -36.68
CA MET A 1 -17.10 -15.34 -36.29
C MET A 1 -17.68 -14.51 -35.16
N ASP A 2 -17.67 -15.06 -33.96
CA ASP A 2 -18.22 -14.38 -32.78
C ASP A 2 -17.19 -13.40 -32.26
N ARG A 3 -17.57 -12.13 -32.22
CA ARG A 3 -16.81 -11.10 -31.52
C ARG A 3 -16.97 -11.36 -30.02
N PRO A 4 -15.90 -11.64 -29.25
CA PRO A 4 -16.03 -11.81 -27.81
C PRO A 4 -16.54 -10.50 -27.20
N SER A 5 -17.63 -10.62 -26.44
CA SER A 5 -18.26 -9.53 -25.73
C SER A 5 -17.28 -8.93 -24.72
N ARG A 6 -17.21 -7.59 -24.71
CA ARG A 6 -16.50 -6.78 -23.72
C ARG A 6 -16.91 -7.15 -22.28
N THR A 7 -15.99 -7.68 -21.47
CA THR A 7 -16.09 -7.60 -20.00
C THR A 7 -14.69 -7.54 -19.35
N ALA A 8 -14.23 -6.30 -19.09
CA ALA A 8 -13.01 -6.00 -18.33
C ALA A 8 -13.36 -5.43 -16.94
N VAL A 9 -13.39 -6.30 -15.93
CA VAL A 9 -13.37 -6.02 -14.47
C VAL A 9 -12.74 -7.29 -13.86
N PRO A 10 -11.99 -7.25 -12.72
CA PRO A 10 -11.69 -8.49 -12.00
C PRO A 10 -13.02 -9.23 -11.83
N GLU A 11 -13.12 -10.44 -12.38
CA GLU A 11 -14.34 -11.24 -12.56
C GLU A 11 -15.63 -10.56 -12.04
N VAL A 12 -16.46 -10.05 -12.95
CA VAL A 12 -17.87 -9.85 -12.61
C VAL A 12 -18.41 -11.24 -12.26
N GLY A 13 -18.51 -11.57 -10.97
CA GLY A 13 -19.07 -12.83 -10.50
C GLY A 13 -18.61 -13.29 -9.11
N ALA A 14 -17.34 -13.10 -8.73
CA ALA A 14 -16.86 -13.50 -7.40
C ALA A 14 -16.80 -12.27 -6.47
N PRO A 15 -17.65 -12.20 -5.43
CA PRO A 15 -17.68 -11.05 -4.53
C PRO A 15 -16.35 -10.92 -3.78
N ILE A 16 -15.83 -9.70 -3.66
CA ILE A 16 -14.79 -9.42 -2.66
C ILE A 16 -15.42 -9.65 -1.28
N GLU A 17 -14.98 -10.72 -0.62
CA GLU A 17 -15.47 -11.08 0.69
C GLU A 17 -14.88 -10.21 1.79
N VAL A 18 -15.66 -10.02 2.85
CA VAL A 18 -15.15 -9.47 4.10
C VAL A 18 -14.28 -10.51 4.77
N PRO A 19 -13.15 -10.12 5.40
CA PRO A 19 -12.37 -11.05 6.18
C PRO A 19 -13.21 -11.84 7.20
N VAL A 20 -12.88 -13.11 7.35
CA VAL A 20 -13.59 -14.04 8.26
C VAL A 20 -13.55 -13.60 9.73
N MET A 21 -12.68 -12.65 10.11
CA MET A 21 -12.68 -12.05 11.45
C MET A 21 -13.92 -11.18 11.74
N TYR A 22 -14.68 -10.78 10.70
CA TYR A 22 -15.86 -9.93 10.84
C TYR A 22 -17.18 -10.65 10.53
N VAL A 23 -17.16 -11.97 10.31
CA VAL A 23 -18.40 -12.73 10.04
C VAL A 23 -19.14 -13.06 11.33
N TRP A 24 -20.47 -13.10 11.25
CA TRP A 24 -21.33 -13.56 12.33
C TRP A 24 -21.99 -14.90 11.95
N PRO A 25 -21.98 -15.92 12.84
CA PRO A 25 -21.36 -15.94 14.16
C PRO A 25 -19.82 -15.92 14.10
N PRO A 26 -19.12 -15.44 15.14
CA PRO A 26 -17.66 -15.32 15.14
C PRO A 26 -16.97 -16.68 14.98
N LYS A 27 -15.94 -16.75 14.13
CA LYS A 27 -15.17 -17.97 13.85
C LYS A 27 -13.69 -17.77 14.24
N PRO A 28 -13.33 -17.83 15.53
CA PRO A 28 -12.01 -17.40 16.02
C PRO A 28 -10.84 -18.17 15.38
N PHE A 29 -10.93 -19.49 15.25
CA PHE A 29 -9.87 -20.28 14.61
C PHE A 29 -9.71 -19.98 13.11
N ALA A 30 -10.82 -19.75 12.41
CA ALA A 30 -10.78 -19.35 11.01
C ALA A 30 -10.19 -17.94 10.85
N ALA A 31 -10.55 -17.01 11.75
CA ALA A 31 -10.00 -15.67 11.82
C ALA A 31 -8.49 -15.70 12.06
N LEU A 32 -8.02 -16.47 13.05
CA LEU A 32 -6.60 -16.60 13.34
C LEU A 32 -5.84 -17.18 12.13
N ARG A 33 -6.36 -18.25 11.51
CA ARG A 33 -5.77 -18.84 10.31
C ARG A 33 -5.69 -17.84 9.16
N TRP A 34 -6.74 -17.05 8.96
CA TRP A 34 -6.78 -16.02 7.93
C TRP A 34 -5.76 -14.90 8.20
N ILE A 35 -5.65 -14.42 9.44
CA ILE A 35 -4.65 -13.41 9.82
C ILE A 35 -3.24 -13.94 9.57
N LEU A 36 -2.89 -15.10 10.13
CA LEU A 36 -1.52 -15.61 10.10
C LEU A 36 -1.10 -16.09 8.71
N ALA A 37 -1.94 -16.86 8.02
CA ALA A 37 -1.56 -17.51 6.77
C ALA A 37 -2.06 -16.79 5.51
N GLY A 38 -3.18 -16.06 5.61
CA GLY A 38 -3.80 -15.39 4.46
C GLY A 38 -3.40 -13.93 4.30
N TRP A 39 -3.32 -13.19 5.41
CA TRP A 39 -3.02 -11.77 5.38
C TRP A 39 -1.54 -11.46 5.63
N LEU A 40 -0.95 -12.03 6.69
CA LEU A 40 0.46 -11.76 7.02
C LEU A 40 1.41 -12.44 6.04
N LEU A 41 1.12 -13.65 5.58
CA LEU A 41 2.02 -14.38 4.68
C LEU A 41 1.58 -14.27 3.20
N PRO A 42 2.54 -14.22 2.25
CA PRO A 42 3.99 -14.24 2.47
C PRO A 42 4.58 -12.85 2.75
N TRP A 43 3.89 -11.77 2.40
CA TRP A 43 4.51 -10.44 2.27
C TRP A 43 4.88 -9.78 3.60
N TRP A 44 4.02 -9.83 4.63
CA TRP A 44 4.38 -9.28 5.94
C TRP A 44 5.45 -10.10 6.64
N GLY A 45 5.47 -11.41 6.45
CA GLY A 45 6.58 -12.26 6.90
C GLY A 45 7.90 -11.80 6.25
N CYS A 46 7.88 -11.60 4.94
CA CYS A 46 9.02 -11.07 4.19
C CYS A 46 9.47 -9.69 4.71
N PHE A 47 8.52 -8.75 4.90
CA PHE A 47 8.84 -7.42 5.42
C PHE A 47 9.32 -7.43 6.86
N THR A 48 8.81 -8.32 7.71
CA THR A 48 9.29 -8.47 9.09
C THR A 48 10.74 -8.94 9.10
N VAL A 49 11.08 -9.97 8.34
CA VAL A 49 12.46 -10.47 8.22
C VAL A 49 13.36 -9.36 7.67
N LEU A 50 12.93 -8.69 6.61
CA LEU A 50 13.67 -7.59 6.00
C LEU A 50 13.87 -6.42 6.98
N ALA A 51 12.87 -6.08 7.78
CA ALA A 51 12.94 -4.99 8.76
C ALA A 51 13.94 -5.28 9.87
N VAL A 52 13.94 -6.52 10.38
CA VAL A 52 14.95 -6.99 11.35
C VAL A 52 16.33 -6.92 10.72
N SER A 53 16.53 -7.48 9.52
CA SER A 53 17.83 -7.43 8.84
C SER A 53 18.28 -5.99 8.57
N CYS A 54 17.39 -5.13 8.11
CA CYS A 54 17.72 -3.73 7.84
C CYS A 54 18.08 -2.97 9.10
N TRP A 55 17.34 -3.15 10.19
CA TRP A 55 17.65 -2.52 11.46
C TRP A 55 19.06 -2.86 11.95
N TYR A 56 19.47 -4.13 11.87
CA TYR A 56 20.76 -4.56 12.41
C TYR A 56 21.96 -4.39 11.47
N PHE A 57 21.75 -4.42 10.15
CA PHE A 57 22.86 -4.43 9.18
C PHE A 57 22.89 -3.23 8.23
N PHE A 58 21.76 -2.53 8.04
CA PHE A 58 21.62 -1.50 7.01
C PHE A 58 21.03 -0.18 7.53
N THR A 59 20.86 -0.05 8.84
CA THR A 59 20.47 1.19 9.51
C THR A 59 21.66 1.68 10.34
N PRO A 60 22.06 2.95 10.22
CA PRO A 60 23.15 3.49 11.03
C PRO A 60 22.87 3.37 12.53
N ASP A 61 23.92 3.38 13.35
CA ASP A 61 23.75 3.26 14.80
C ASP A 61 22.94 4.43 15.36
N LEU A 62 22.02 4.14 16.30
CA LEU A 62 21.12 5.14 16.86
C LEU A 62 21.88 6.30 17.54
N ALA A 63 23.07 6.05 18.11
CA ALA A 63 23.87 7.11 18.72
C ALA A 63 24.36 8.15 17.70
N SER A 64 24.58 7.74 16.45
CA SER A 64 24.96 8.65 15.35
C SER A 64 23.85 9.61 14.95
N MET A 65 22.59 9.30 15.30
CA MET A 65 21.40 10.02 14.86
C MET A 65 20.97 11.13 15.84
N LYS A 66 21.78 11.45 16.86
CA LYS A 66 21.49 12.56 17.79
C LYS A 66 21.50 13.92 17.09
N VAL A 67 22.36 14.08 16.09
CA VAL A 67 22.44 15.28 15.25
C VAL A 67 21.96 14.92 13.85
N LEU A 68 20.99 15.67 13.33
CA LEU A 68 20.54 15.52 11.94
C LEU A 68 21.71 15.79 11.00
N SER A 69 22.06 14.83 10.15
CA SER A 69 23.09 15.01 9.13
C SER A 69 22.68 14.31 7.84
N TRP A 70 23.10 14.89 6.72
CA TRP A 70 22.82 14.34 5.40
C TRP A 70 23.45 12.97 5.19
N GLU A 71 24.54 12.65 5.89
CA GLU A 71 25.29 11.41 5.69
C GLU A 71 24.48 10.17 6.07
N TRP A 72 23.99 10.10 7.31
CA TRP A 72 23.22 8.94 7.76
C TRP A 72 21.80 8.93 7.16
N MET A 73 21.22 10.11 6.92
CA MET A 73 19.91 10.22 6.26
C MET A 73 19.98 9.74 4.81
N ALA A 74 21.07 10.02 4.08
CA ALA A 74 21.29 9.53 2.73
C ALA A 74 21.47 8.01 2.68
N LEU A 75 22.07 7.39 3.71
CA LEU A 75 22.14 5.93 3.82
C LEU A 75 20.76 5.29 3.98
N ILE A 76 19.90 5.87 4.82
CA ILE A 76 18.50 5.41 4.97
C ILE A 76 17.74 5.62 3.65
N TRP A 77 17.93 6.76 2.99
CA TRP A 77 17.33 7.03 1.69
C TRP A 77 17.73 6.00 0.65
N LEU A 78 19.03 5.71 0.55
CA LEU A 78 19.58 4.73 -0.39
C LEU A 78 19.02 3.34 -0.11
N ARG A 79 18.98 2.91 1.16
CA ARG A 79 18.36 1.65 1.58
C ARG A 79 16.91 1.58 1.13
N ASN A 80 16.11 2.62 1.39
CA ASN A 80 14.70 2.67 1.03
C ASN A 80 14.48 2.67 -0.50
N ALA A 81 15.30 3.42 -1.25
CA ALA A 81 15.26 3.47 -2.71
C ALA A 81 15.61 2.12 -3.34
N VAL A 82 16.68 1.47 -2.85
CA VAL A 82 17.11 0.15 -3.32
C VAL A 82 16.03 -0.88 -3.04
N LEU A 83 15.50 -0.93 -1.82
CA LEU A 83 14.47 -1.90 -1.46
C LEU A 83 13.19 -1.70 -2.26
N LEU A 84 12.67 -0.47 -2.39
CA LEU A 84 11.51 -0.21 -3.25
C LEU A 84 11.77 -0.68 -4.69
N THR A 85 12.95 -0.39 -5.23
CA THR A 85 13.34 -0.79 -6.58
C THR A 85 13.41 -2.31 -6.73
N LEU A 86 13.93 -3.03 -5.74
CA LEU A 86 14.02 -4.50 -5.75
C LEU A 86 12.66 -5.20 -5.75
N PHE A 87 11.59 -4.54 -5.30
CA PHE A 87 10.22 -5.07 -5.42
C PHE A 87 9.51 -4.54 -6.67
N ALA A 88 9.52 -3.23 -6.89
CA ALA A 88 8.76 -2.60 -7.97
C ALA A 88 9.33 -2.91 -9.36
N ALA A 89 10.67 -2.93 -9.53
CA ALA A 89 11.29 -3.15 -10.84
C ALA A 89 11.10 -4.58 -11.35
N PRO A 90 11.36 -5.66 -10.58
CA PRO A 90 11.13 -7.02 -11.06
C PRO A 90 9.67 -7.32 -11.35
N LEU A 91 8.75 -6.84 -10.50
CA LEU A 91 7.31 -6.93 -10.75
C LEU A 91 6.93 -6.23 -12.05
N HIS A 92 7.41 -4.99 -12.26
CA HIS A 92 7.11 -4.24 -13.48
C HIS A 92 7.70 -4.91 -14.72
N TRP A 93 8.94 -5.37 -14.63
CA TRP A 93 9.61 -6.08 -15.72
C TRP A 93 8.83 -7.34 -16.11
N TRP A 94 8.50 -8.21 -15.15
CA TRP A 94 7.80 -9.46 -15.43
C TRP A 94 6.39 -9.22 -16.00
N LEU A 95 5.60 -8.36 -15.35
CA LEU A 95 4.18 -8.19 -15.65
C LEU A 95 3.90 -7.27 -16.86
N TYR A 96 4.73 -6.24 -17.08
CA TYR A 96 4.46 -5.22 -18.10
C TYR A 96 5.47 -5.18 -19.24
N THR A 97 6.75 -5.45 -18.96
CA THR A 97 7.81 -5.39 -19.99
C THR A 97 7.93 -6.71 -20.74
N ARG A 98 8.12 -7.81 -20.00
CA ARG A 98 8.21 -9.17 -20.55
C ARG A 98 6.83 -9.77 -20.81
N GLN A 99 5.81 -9.33 -20.08
CA GLN A 99 4.47 -9.93 -20.08
C GLN A 99 4.53 -11.45 -19.89
N GLY A 100 5.31 -11.89 -18.90
CA GLY A 100 5.65 -13.31 -18.72
C GLY A 100 4.47 -14.24 -18.42
N GLN A 101 3.34 -13.66 -17.99
CA GLN A 101 2.05 -14.33 -17.80
C GLN A 101 0.92 -13.70 -18.64
N GLN A 102 1.27 -12.93 -19.69
CA GLN A 102 0.30 -12.21 -20.54
C GLN A 102 -0.69 -11.38 -19.70
N ASP A 103 -1.99 -11.49 -19.96
CA ASP A 103 -3.07 -10.89 -19.18
C ASP A 103 -3.71 -11.87 -18.18
N GLU A 104 -3.11 -13.04 -17.96
CA GLU A 104 -3.60 -13.98 -16.95
C GLU A 104 -3.61 -13.29 -15.59
N THR A 105 -4.78 -13.28 -14.95
CA THR A 105 -5.04 -12.68 -13.62
C THR A 105 -4.95 -11.14 -13.59
N LYS A 106 -4.84 -10.49 -14.75
CA LYS A 106 -4.81 -9.04 -14.84
C LYS A 106 -6.17 -8.45 -14.45
N LEU A 107 -6.16 -7.50 -13.51
CA LEU A 107 -7.39 -6.94 -12.94
C LEU A 107 -8.09 -5.98 -13.92
N ASN A 108 -7.35 -5.34 -14.82
CA ASN A 108 -7.91 -4.50 -15.87
C ASN A 108 -7.41 -4.98 -17.23
N GLN A 109 -8.29 -5.36 -18.15
CA GLN A 109 -7.87 -5.88 -19.47
C GLN A 109 -7.09 -4.86 -20.30
N LYS A 110 -7.32 -3.55 -20.11
CA LYS A 110 -6.60 -2.53 -20.86
C LYS A 110 -5.14 -2.45 -20.42
N TRP A 111 -4.22 -2.47 -21.37
CA TRP A 111 -2.81 -2.24 -21.11
C TRP A 111 -2.51 -0.74 -20.92
N GLN A 112 -1.31 -0.45 -20.42
CA GLN A 112 -0.92 0.92 -20.11
C GLN A 112 -0.87 1.78 -21.37
N PRO A 113 -1.34 3.04 -21.29
CA PRO A 113 -1.36 3.93 -22.44
C PRO A 113 0.08 4.25 -22.87
N LYS A 114 0.33 4.21 -24.18
CA LYS A 114 1.60 4.66 -24.78
C LYS A 114 1.49 6.15 -25.10
N ASN A 115 2.55 6.93 -24.81
CA ASN A 115 2.68 8.34 -25.17
C ASN A 115 1.46 9.22 -24.76
N SER A 116 1.10 9.19 -23.47
CA SER A 116 -0.09 9.87 -22.96
C SER A 116 0.24 11.20 -22.29
N SER A 117 -0.37 12.30 -22.76
CA SER A 117 -0.22 13.64 -22.19
C SER A 117 -0.76 13.79 -20.76
N ARG A 118 -1.43 12.76 -20.21
CA ARG A 118 -1.82 12.71 -18.80
C ARG A 118 -0.60 12.74 -17.86
N PHE A 119 0.51 12.17 -18.32
CA PHE A 119 1.75 11.98 -17.58
C PHE A 119 2.79 13.01 -18.02
N LEU A 120 3.56 13.54 -17.07
CA LEU A 120 4.61 14.56 -17.22
C LEU A 120 5.62 14.18 -18.30
N PHE A 121 6.11 12.94 -18.29
CA PHE A 121 7.08 12.41 -19.26
C PHE A 121 6.41 11.68 -20.43
N LYS A 122 5.11 11.88 -20.64
CA LYS A 122 4.26 11.11 -21.57
C LYS A 122 4.32 9.59 -21.37
N SER A 123 4.80 9.14 -20.22
CA SER A 123 5.02 7.74 -19.87
C SER A 123 4.64 7.52 -18.42
N GLN A 124 3.62 6.69 -18.20
CA GLN A 124 3.18 6.32 -16.86
C GLN A 124 4.31 5.72 -16.02
N LEU A 125 5.16 4.88 -16.62
CA LEU A 125 6.30 4.30 -15.92
C LEU A 125 7.27 5.38 -15.43
N LYS A 126 7.71 6.27 -16.33
CA LYS A 126 8.70 7.30 -15.98
C LYS A 126 8.16 8.25 -14.91
N ASP A 127 6.90 8.67 -15.04
CA ASP A 127 6.23 9.50 -14.03
C ASP A 127 6.21 8.81 -12.68
N ASN A 128 5.76 7.56 -12.66
CA ASN A 128 5.57 6.83 -11.42
C ASN A 128 6.90 6.50 -10.73
N VAL A 129 7.95 6.17 -11.49
CA VAL A 129 9.32 6.01 -10.96
C VAL A 129 9.80 7.32 -10.36
N PHE A 130 9.61 8.44 -11.07
CA PHE A 130 10.03 9.76 -10.59
C PHE A 130 9.34 10.14 -9.28
N TRP A 131 8.00 10.10 -9.23
CA TRP A 131 7.26 10.49 -8.02
C TRP A 131 7.53 9.55 -6.85
N SER A 132 7.65 8.24 -7.09
CA SER A 132 7.96 7.27 -6.05
C SER A 132 9.35 7.47 -5.46
N LEU A 133 10.39 7.65 -6.29
CA LEU A 133 11.76 7.76 -5.79
C LEU A 133 12.10 9.17 -5.32
N VAL A 134 11.77 10.21 -6.10
CA VAL A 134 12.17 11.58 -5.79
C VAL A 134 11.35 12.17 -4.65
N SER A 135 10.03 11.92 -4.64
CA SER A 135 9.15 12.43 -3.58
C SER A 135 8.85 11.37 -2.52
N GLY A 136 8.37 10.20 -2.92
CA GLY A 136 7.90 9.16 -2.00
C GLY A 136 8.99 8.66 -1.05
N VAL A 137 10.09 8.13 -1.58
CA VAL A 137 11.23 7.64 -0.79
C VAL A 137 11.88 8.75 0.03
N THR A 138 11.97 9.96 -0.51
CA THR A 138 12.49 11.11 0.23
C THR A 138 11.64 11.42 1.46
N ILE A 139 10.32 11.59 1.29
CA ILE A 139 9.43 11.92 2.41
C ILE A 139 9.32 10.77 3.40
N TRP A 140 9.24 9.53 2.92
CA TRP A 140 9.35 8.34 3.78
C TRP A 140 10.62 8.39 4.64
N THR A 141 11.76 8.61 4.01
CA THR A 141 13.05 8.68 4.71
C THR A 141 13.10 9.82 5.72
N LEU A 142 12.49 10.98 5.43
CA LEU A 142 12.41 12.09 6.38
C LEU A 142 11.60 11.69 7.62
N PHE A 143 10.43 11.06 7.47
CA PHE A 143 9.64 10.59 8.60
C PHE A 143 10.38 9.55 9.44
N GLU A 144 11.04 8.60 8.79
CA GLU A 144 11.85 7.59 9.47
C GLU A 144 13.03 8.24 10.22
N SER A 145 13.74 9.17 9.56
CA SER A 145 14.89 9.88 10.13
C SER A 145 14.49 10.75 11.33
N ILE A 146 13.38 11.49 11.23
CA ILE A 146 12.84 12.27 12.35
C ILE A 146 12.50 11.35 13.51
N THR A 147 11.89 10.19 13.25
CA THR A 147 11.54 9.22 14.28
C THR A 147 12.80 8.71 15.02
N PHE A 148 13.85 8.35 14.29
CA PHE A 148 15.09 7.91 14.93
C PHE A 148 15.84 9.03 15.63
N TRP A 149 15.81 10.26 15.10
CA TRP A 149 16.35 11.42 15.78
C TRP A 149 15.63 11.69 17.12
N LEU A 150 14.30 11.56 17.16
CA LEU A 150 13.52 11.65 18.40
C LEU A 150 13.96 10.60 19.42
N TYR A 151 14.23 9.38 18.95
CA TYR A 151 14.64 8.25 19.79
C TYR A 151 16.08 8.42 20.31
N ALA A 152 17.00 8.82 19.43
CA ALA A 152 18.40 9.05 19.75
C ALA A 152 18.61 10.16 20.79
N ASN A 153 17.75 11.18 20.76
CA ASN A 153 17.77 12.29 21.72
C ASN A 153 16.94 12.03 22.98
N GLY A 154 16.26 10.88 23.08
CA GLY A 154 15.44 10.54 24.24
C GLY A 154 14.16 11.36 24.38
N TYR A 155 13.70 12.05 23.32
CA TYR A 155 12.40 12.73 23.31
C TYR A 155 11.23 11.73 23.34
N VAL A 156 11.47 10.52 22.81
CA VAL A 156 10.54 9.39 22.89
C VAL A 156 11.32 8.18 23.40
N PRO A 157 10.83 7.46 24.43
CA PRO A 157 11.49 6.25 24.91
C PRO A 157 11.61 5.17 23.83
N VAL A 158 12.70 4.40 23.90
CA VAL A 158 12.93 3.25 23.01
C VAL A 158 12.68 1.97 23.77
N VAL A 159 11.76 1.14 23.27
CA VAL A 159 11.52 -0.20 23.83
C VAL A 159 12.64 -1.13 23.39
N GLN A 160 13.32 -1.75 24.35
CA GLN A 160 14.40 -2.72 24.10
C GLN A 160 13.85 -4.14 24.06
N TRP A 161 14.51 -5.07 23.36
CA TRP A 161 14.06 -6.46 23.30
C TRP A 161 14.01 -7.14 24.66
N LYS A 162 15.13 -7.08 25.40
CA LYS A 162 15.32 -7.81 26.65
C LYS A 162 14.30 -7.34 27.70
N GLY A 163 13.39 -8.25 28.08
CA GLY A 163 12.36 -7.98 29.08
C GLY A 163 11.12 -7.24 28.54
N SER A 164 10.95 -7.12 27.22
CA SER A 164 9.76 -6.56 26.59
C SER A 164 9.32 -7.36 25.35
N GLU A 165 9.66 -8.64 25.28
CA GLU A 165 9.44 -9.51 24.12
C GLU A 165 7.95 -9.59 23.75
N LEU A 166 7.09 -9.84 24.75
CA LEU A 166 5.63 -9.86 24.56
C LEU A 166 5.07 -8.48 24.20
N THR A 167 5.63 -7.41 24.77
CA THR A 167 5.22 -6.03 24.46
C THR A 167 5.54 -5.69 23.00
N ILE A 168 6.74 -6.04 22.52
CA ILE A 168 7.13 -5.81 21.13
C ILE A 168 6.28 -6.65 20.18
N LEU A 169 5.96 -7.90 20.53
CA LEU A 169 5.05 -8.73 19.75
C LEU A 169 3.65 -8.09 19.65
N ALA A 170 3.10 -7.62 20.77
CA ALA A 170 1.81 -6.93 20.79
C ALA A 170 1.85 -5.62 19.96
N LEU A 171 2.91 -4.82 20.09
CA LEU A 171 3.11 -3.61 19.30
C LEU A 171 3.33 -3.91 17.81
N GLY A 172 3.90 -5.06 17.47
CA GLY A 172 3.97 -5.56 16.10
C GLY A 172 2.58 -5.78 15.51
N VAL A 173 1.67 -6.42 16.27
CA VAL A 173 0.26 -6.56 15.88
C VAL A 173 -0.41 -5.19 15.74
N VAL A 174 -0.18 -4.27 16.69
CA VAL A 174 -0.71 -2.89 16.58
C VAL A 174 -0.22 -2.22 15.30
N THR A 175 1.07 -2.36 14.96
CA THR A 175 1.64 -1.79 13.73
C THR A 175 0.94 -2.33 12.48
N VAL A 176 0.64 -3.63 12.46
CA VAL A 176 -0.05 -4.31 11.35
C VAL A 176 -1.45 -3.77 11.12
N PHE A 177 -2.21 -3.50 12.20
CA PHE A 177 -3.56 -2.95 12.09
C PHE A 177 -3.58 -1.43 11.97
N TRP A 178 -2.54 -0.75 12.45
CA TRP A 178 -2.44 0.71 12.41
C TRP A 178 -2.32 1.23 10.98
N SER A 179 -1.43 0.67 10.17
CA SER A 179 -1.27 1.07 8.76
C SER A 179 -2.59 1.07 7.97
N PRO A 180 -3.37 -0.04 7.94
CA PRO A 180 -4.63 -0.06 7.21
C PRO A 180 -5.72 0.84 7.81
N LEU A 181 -5.73 1.02 9.13
CA LEU A 181 -6.66 1.92 9.81
C LEU A 181 -6.36 3.39 9.46
N HIS A 182 -5.11 3.81 9.63
CA HIS A 182 -4.62 5.13 9.26
C HIS A 182 -4.90 5.44 7.79
N PHE A 183 -4.60 4.49 6.91
CA PHE A 183 -4.82 4.63 5.47
C PHE A 183 -6.29 4.95 5.15
N TYR A 184 -7.26 4.27 5.76
CA TYR A 184 -8.69 4.55 5.51
C TYR A 184 -9.03 6.02 5.73
N PHE A 185 -8.64 6.58 6.89
CA PHE A 185 -9.00 7.94 7.27
C PHE A 185 -8.30 8.98 6.41
N ILE A 186 -6.98 8.85 6.23
CA ILE A 186 -6.22 9.80 5.42
C ILE A 186 -6.61 9.73 3.95
N HIS A 187 -6.93 8.54 3.43
CA HIS A 187 -7.34 8.39 2.05
C HIS A 187 -8.72 9.00 1.81
N ARG A 188 -9.68 8.75 2.70
CA ARG A 188 -10.99 9.41 2.64
C ARG A 188 -10.88 10.94 2.74
N LEU A 189 -9.97 11.44 3.58
CA LEU A 189 -9.66 12.88 3.67
C LEU A 189 -9.06 13.42 2.35
N LEU A 190 -8.15 12.67 1.72
CA LEU A 190 -7.54 13.04 0.43
C LEU A 190 -8.56 13.11 -0.71
N HIS A 191 -9.70 12.44 -0.61
CA HIS A 191 -10.82 12.55 -1.55
C HIS A 191 -11.75 13.75 -1.29
N TRP A 192 -11.53 14.51 -0.22
CA TRP A 192 -12.17 15.81 -0.07
C TRP A 192 -11.71 16.76 -1.19
N ARG A 193 -12.67 17.39 -1.88
CA ARG A 193 -12.46 18.07 -3.18
C ARG A 193 -11.22 19.00 -3.25
N PRO A 194 -10.90 19.83 -2.25
CA PRO A 194 -9.68 20.64 -2.27
C PRO A 194 -8.40 19.81 -2.23
N LEU A 195 -8.29 18.87 -1.28
CA LEU A 195 -7.13 17.98 -1.17
C LEU A 195 -7.02 17.04 -2.38
N TYR A 196 -8.14 16.60 -2.93
CA TYR A 196 -8.14 15.78 -4.13
C TYR A 196 -7.48 16.52 -5.29
N ARG A 197 -7.93 17.74 -5.57
CA ARG A 197 -7.36 18.55 -6.66
C ARG A 197 -5.90 18.93 -6.42
N LEU A 198 -5.56 19.21 -5.16
CA LEU A 198 -4.23 19.67 -4.78
C LEU A 198 -3.20 18.54 -4.77
N ALA A 199 -3.55 17.37 -4.26
CA ALA A 199 -2.58 16.32 -3.94
C ALA A 199 -2.96 14.96 -4.52
N HIS A 200 -4.22 14.54 -4.43
CA HIS A 200 -4.59 13.15 -4.74
C HIS A 200 -4.85 12.85 -6.22
N ALA A 201 -5.18 13.87 -7.01
CA ALA A 201 -5.43 13.74 -8.44
C ALA A 201 -4.21 13.20 -9.20
N LEU A 202 -2.98 13.45 -8.71
CA LEU A 202 -1.75 12.93 -9.29
C LEU A 202 -1.72 11.40 -9.21
N HIS A 203 -1.97 10.84 -8.03
CA HIS A 203 -2.04 9.40 -7.83
C HIS A 203 -3.12 8.77 -8.73
N HIS A 204 -4.30 9.39 -8.78
CA HIS A 204 -5.44 8.96 -9.60
C HIS A 204 -5.29 9.13 -11.11
N LYS A 205 -4.21 9.76 -11.60
CA LYS A 205 -3.85 9.65 -13.03
C LYS A 205 -3.63 8.19 -13.43
N ASN A 206 -3.22 7.35 -12.47
CA ASN A 206 -3.02 5.92 -12.58
C ASN A 206 -4.32 5.10 -12.44
N ASN A 207 -5.38 5.44 -13.17
CA ASN A 207 -6.63 4.68 -13.18
C ASN A 207 -6.49 3.19 -13.59
N ASN A 208 -5.33 2.82 -14.14
CA ASN A 208 -4.87 1.46 -14.34
C ASN A 208 -3.47 1.34 -13.69
N PRO A 209 -3.39 1.06 -12.39
CA PRO A 209 -2.14 1.07 -11.66
C PRO A 209 -1.18 -0.04 -12.14
N GLN A 210 0.10 0.20 -11.90
CA GLN A 210 1.20 -0.75 -12.09
C GLN A 210 2.14 -0.67 -10.86
N PRO A 211 3.14 -1.55 -10.68
CA PRO A 211 3.92 -1.60 -9.44
C PRO A 211 4.46 -0.24 -8.97
N TRP A 212 5.03 0.55 -9.87
CA TRP A 212 5.54 1.90 -9.54
C TRP A 212 4.45 2.93 -9.18
N SER A 213 3.18 2.67 -9.47
CA SER A 213 2.07 3.57 -9.12
C SER A 213 1.79 3.60 -7.61
N GLY A 214 2.25 2.59 -6.86
CA GLY A 214 1.87 2.36 -5.47
C GLY A 214 2.07 3.56 -4.55
N ILE A 215 3.22 4.22 -4.64
CA ILE A 215 3.52 5.49 -3.95
C ILE A 215 3.88 6.60 -4.95
N SER A 216 3.32 6.55 -6.16
CA SER A 216 3.45 7.68 -7.09
C SER A 216 2.41 8.73 -6.74
N MET A 217 2.72 9.58 -5.77
CA MET A 217 1.80 10.58 -5.23
C MET A 217 2.41 11.99 -5.26
N HIS A 218 1.57 13.00 -5.04
CA HIS A 218 2.04 14.36 -4.81
C HIS A 218 2.76 14.47 -3.45
N PRO A 219 3.77 15.36 -3.28
CA PRO A 219 4.46 15.53 -2.00
C PRO A 219 3.53 15.75 -0.79
N ILE A 220 2.47 16.53 -0.95
CA ILE A 220 1.47 16.75 0.12
C ILE A 220 0.77 15.44 0.52
N GLU A 221 0.43 14.62 -0.46
CA GLU A 221 -0.15 13.30 -0.20
C GLU A 221 0.85 12.38 0.50
N HIS A 222 2.13 12.38 0.09
CA HIS A 222 3.18 11.64 0.80
C HIS A 222 3.31 12.07 2.27
N VAL A 223 3.27 13.37 2.56
CA VAL A 223 3.32 13.85 3.96
C VAL A 223 2.14 13.31 4.77
N ILE A 224 0.94 13.37 4.20
CA ILE A 224 -0.28 12.84 4.83
C ILE A 224 -0.21 11.31 4.97
N TYR A 225 0.29 10.60 3.96
CA TYR A 225 0.39 9.14 3.92
C TYR A 225 1.43 8.58 4.91
N PHE A 226 2.62 9.19 4.98
CA PHE A 226 3.67 8.81 5.92
C PHE A 226 3.49 9.40 7.32
N SER A 227 2.47 10.22 7.55
CA SER A 227 2.09 10.65 8.91
C SER A 227 1.74 9.48 9.86
N ALA A 228 1.55 8.27 9.33
CA ALA A 228 1.42 7.04 10.12
C ALA A 228 2.53 6.87 11.18
N PHE A 229 3.74 7.38 10.90
CA PHE A 229 4.87 7.34 11.84
C PHE A 229 4.61 8.13 13.13
N ALA A 230 3.75 9.15 13.09
CA ALA A 230 3.48 10.02 14.22
C ALA A 230 2.84 9.29 15.42
N LEU A 231 2.19 8.14 15.20
CA LEU A 231 1.71 7.30 16.29
C LEU A 231 2.86 6.90 17.23
N PHE A 232 4.03 6.58 16.65
CA PHE A 232 5.20 6.13 17.38
C PHE A 232 6.10 7.26 17.88
N TRP A 233 5.66 8.50 17.72
CA TRP A 233 6.20 9.65 18.45
C TRP A 233 5.51 9.81 19.81
N VAL A 234 4.41 9.10 20.04
CA VAL A 234 3.66 9.10 21.30
C VAL A 234 3.70 7.73 21.96
N ILE A 235 3.67 6.65 21.17
CA ILE A 235 3.74 5.27 21.65
C ILE A 235 5.16 4.74 21.45
N PRO A 236 5.93 4.50 22.53
CA PRO A 236 7.25 3.89 22.45
C PRO A 236 7.20 2.52 21.79
N VAL A 237 8.07 2.28 20.82
CA VAL A 237 8.24 0.96 20.18
C VAL A 237 9.71 0.63 19.99
N HIS A 238 10.00 -0.64 19.69
CA HIS A 238 11.34 -1.03 19.25
C HIS A 238 11.56 -0.47 17.83
N PRO A 239 12.76 0.06 17.48
CA PRO A 239 13.00 0.70 16.18
C PRO A 239 12.76 -0.20 14.95
N VAL A 240 12.87 -1.53 15.11
CA VAL A 240 12.46 -2.51 14.08
C VAL A 240 11.02 -2.29 13.61
N LEU A 241 10.10 -1.90 14.50
CA LEU A 241 8.70 -1.65 14.13
C LEU A 241 8.53 -0.36 13.31
N ILE A 242 9.45 0.61 13.48
CA ILE A 242 9.51 1.82 12.65
C ILE A 242 9.95 1.47 11.23
N VAL A 243 10.99 0.65 11.10
CA VAL A 243 11.46 0.12 9.80
C VAL A 243 10.35 -0.70 9.13
N LEU A 244 9.68 -1.57 9.90
CA LEU A 244 8.58 -2.40 9.41
C LEU A 244 7.41 -1.55 8.91
N LEU A 245 6.96 -0.53 9.67
CA LEU A 245 5.94 0.42 9.23
C LEU A 245 6.35 1.10 7.91
N GLY A 246 7.62 1.51 7.81
CA GLY A 246 8.20 2.05 6.60
C GLY A 246 8.08 1.11 5.41
N PHE A 247 8.34 -0.19 5.56
CA PHE A 247 8.22 -1.16 4.46
C PHE A 247 6.77 -1.44 4.09
N ILE A 248 5.87 -1.48 5.08
CA ILE A 248 4.43 -1.64 4.82
C ILE A 248 3.89 -0.46 4.03
N GLN A 249 4.26 0.78 4.38
CA GLN A 249 3.79 1.98 3.67
C GLN A 249 4.57 2.24 2.37
N GLY A 250 5.87 1.99 2.36
CA GLY A 250 6.76 2.36 1.26
C GLY A 250 6.89 1.31 0.17
N ILE A 251 6.83 0.02 0.50
CA ILE A 251 7.11 -1.09 -0.43
C ILE A 251 5.85 -1.88 -0.77
N SER A 252 5.02 -2.21 0.23
CA SER A 252 3.78 -2.99 0.03
C SER A 252 2.87 -2.43 -1.08
N PRO A 253 2.72 -1.10 -1.25
CA PRO A 253 1.92 -0.56 -2.34
C PRO A 253 2.38 -0.99 -3.74
N ALA A 254 3.67 -1.28 -3.94
CA ALA A 254 4.15 -1.77 -5.22
C ALA A 254 3.60 -3.17 -5.56
N ILE A 255 3.32 -3.98 -4.54
CA ILE A 255 2.70 -5.29 -4.68
C ILE A 255 1.18 -5.12 -4.89
N SER A 256 0.51 -4.31 -4.06
CA SER A 256 -0.95 -4.12 -4.16
C SER A 256 -1.40 -3.37 -5.42
N HIS A 257 -0.52 -2.54 -6.00
CA HIS A 257 -0.75 -1.84 -7.27
C HIS A 257 -0.20 -2.59 -8.48
N SER A 258 0.20 -3.86 -8.34
CA SER A 258 0.77 -4.62 -9.47
C SER A 258 -0.15 -4.69 -10.69
N GLY A 259 -1.47 -4.57 -10.49
CA GLY A 259 -2.50 -4.67 -11.53
C GLY A 259 -2.88 -6.12 -11.88
N PHE A 260 -2.35 -7.10 -11.13
CA PHE A 260 -2.59 -8.53 -11.31
C PHE A 260 -2.90 -9.17 -9.96
N GLN A 261 -3.91 -10.06 -9.92
CA GLN A 261 -4.33 -10.77 -8.69
C GLN A 261 -3.25 -11.72 -8.15
N GLU A 262 -2.37 -12.21 -9.02
CA GLU A 262 -1.23 -13.03 -8.63
C GLU A 262 -0.11 -12.94 -9.66
N VAL A 263 1.12 -13.13 -9.21
CA VAL A 263 2.28 -13.36 -10.07
C VAL A 263 2.44 -14.87 -10.28
N ARG A 264 2.50 -15.29 -11.54
CA ARG A 264 2.71 -16.68 -11.96
C ARG A 264 4.12 -16.84 -12.51
N LEU A 265 4.91 -17.69 -11.86
CA LEU A 265 6.25 -18.06 -12.33
C LEU A 265 6.29 -19.56 -12.61
N GLY A 266 6.38 -19.92 -13.90
CA GLY A 266 6.28 -21.31 -14.33
C GLY A 266 4.96 -21.98 -13.93
N LYS A 267 4.96 -23.31 -13.83
CA LYS A 267 3.73 -24.09 -13.61
C LYS A 267 3.23 -24.07 -12.16
N GLN A 268 4.12 -23.90 -11.18
CA GLN A 268 3.81 -24.17 -9.77
C GLN A 268 3.81 -22.93 -8.89
N LEU A 269 4.66 -21.94 -9.16
CA LEU A 269 4.77 -20.79 -8.27
C LEU A 269 3.67 -19.78 -8.58
N ARG A 270 2.84 -19.53 -7.57
CA ARG A 270 1.75 -18.55 -7.55
C ARG A 270 1.94 -17.70 -6.31
N ILE A 271 2.17 -16.41 -6.50
CA ILE A 271 2.38 -15.47 -5.41
C ILE A 271 1.26 -14.44 -5.47
N ALA A 272 0.47 -14.33 -4.41
CA ALA A 272 -0.60 -13.34 -4.34
C ALA A 272 -0.04 -11.93 -4.59
N SER A 273 -0.67 -11.16 -5.45
CA SER A 273 -0.30 -9.78 -5.73
C SER A 273 -1.53 -8.95 -6.03
N GLY A 274 -1.36 -7.64 -6.15
CA GLY A 274 -2.46 -6.75 -6.49
C GLY A 274 -3.52 -6.66 -5.39
N ASP A 275 -4.45 -5.74 -5.58
CA ASP A 275 -5.62 -5.62 -4.74
C ASP A 275 -6.86 -5.28 -5.58
N PRO A 276 -7.76 -6.25 -5.85
CA PRO A 276 -9.01 -6.00 -6.56
C PRO A 276 -9.87 -4.92 -5.90
N PHE A 277 -9.83 -4.82 -4.56
CA PHE A 277 -10.62 -3.83 -3.81
C PHE A 277 -10.17 -2.41 -4.14
N HIS A 278 -8.86 -2.19 -4.12
CA HIS A 278 -8.25 -0.92 -4.49
C HIS A 278 -8.27 -0.66 -6.00
N GLN A 279 -8.25 -1.70 -6.86
CA GLN A 279 -8.44 -1.53 -8.30
C GLN A 279 -9.83 -0.96 -8.64
N ILE A 280 -10.88 -1.39 -7.92
CA ILE A 280 -12.23 -0.83 -8.03
C ILE A 280 -12.23 0.64 -7.58
N HIS A 281 -11.50 0.96 -6.51
CA HIS A 281 -11.31 2.33 -6.06
C HIS A 281 -10.71 3.23 -7.16
N HIS A 282 -9.59 2.85 -7.77
CA HIS A 282 -8.97 3.60 -8.89
C HIS A 282 -9.88 3.77 -10.12
N LYS A 283 -10.88 2.90 -10.27
CA LYS A 283 -11.85 2.98 -11.37
C LYS A 283 -13.01 3.93 -11.07
N TYR A 284 -13.50 3.95 -9.84
CA TYR A 284 -14.76 4.64 -9.48
C TYR A 284 -14.60 5.80 -8.51
N TYR A 285 -13.44 5.94 -7.84
CA TYR A 285 -13.01 7.01 -6.93
C TYR A 285 -13.85 7.20 -5.65
N GLU A 286 -15.15 6.90 -5.68
CA GLU A 286 -16.11 7.22 -4.61
C GLU A 286 -16.43 6.01 -3.69
N VAL A 287 -15.68 4.92 -3.78
CA VAL A 287 -15.87 3.65 -3.06
C VAL A 287 -14.51 3.06 -2.68
N ASN A 288 -14.48 2.18 -1.68
CA ASN A 288 -13.30 1.40 -1.28
C ASN A 288 -12.08 2.28 -0.89
N TYR A 289 -12.28 3.24 0.01
CA TYR A 289 -11.19 4.10 0.50
C TYR A 289 -10.19 3.36 1.40
N GLY A 290 -10.60 2.27 2.02
CA GLY A 290 -9.77 1.49 2.91
C GLY A 290 -9.12 0.31 2.22
N ASN A 291 -9.17 -0.80 2.93
CA ASN A 291 -8.57 -2.08 2.57
C ASN A 291 -9.40 -3.20 3.17
N LYS A 292 -9.16 -4.43 2.72
CA LYS A 292 -9.92 -5.60 3.20
C LYS A 292 -9.75 -5.87 4.70
N PRO A 293 -8.53 -5.86 5.28
CA PRO A 293 -8.32 -6.22 6.69
C PRO A 293 -9.01 -5.28 7.68
N VAL A 294 -9.23 -4.02 7.34
CA VAL A 294 -9.92 -3.04 8.17
C VAL A 294 -11.07 -2.42 7.35
N PRO A 295 -12.22 -3.13 7.22
CA PRO A 295 -13.26 -2.83 6.23
C PRO A 295 -14.19 -1.67 6.66
N PHE A 296 -13.60 -0.53 7.01
CA PHE A 296 -14.32 0.69 7.41
C PHE A 296 -15.26 1.20 6.31
N ASP A 297 -15.01 0.86 5.05
CA ASP A 297 -15.94 1.10 3.96
C ASP A 297 -17.32 0.45 4.17
N LYS A 298 -17.41 -0.70 4.88
CA LYS A 298 -18.70 -1.28 5.24
C LYS A 298 -19.41 -0.46 6.31
N LEU A 299 -18.68 -0.03 7.33
CA LEU A 299 -19.22 0.78 8.42
C LEU A 299 -19.77 2.12 7.92
N PHE A 300 -19.09 2.72 6.94
CA PHE A 300 -19.40 4.05 6.44
C PHE A 300 -20.08 4.09 5.05
N GLY A 301 -20.53 2.93 4.54
CA GLY A 301 -21.36 2.87 3.33
C GLY A 301 -20.63 3.16 2.01
N SER A 302 -19.32 2.94 1.96
CA SER A 302 -18.48 3.09 0.75
C SER A 302 -17.94 1.77 0.19
N TRP A 303 -18.42 0.63 0.70
CA TRP A 303 -18.00 -0.71 0.24
C TRP A 303 -18.57 -1.07 -1.13
N HIS A 304 -17.71 -1.57 -2.02
CA HIS A 304 -18.05 -2.10 -3.33
C HIS A 304 -17.28 -3.40 -3.58
N ASP A 305 -17.99 -4.53 -3.60
CA ASP A 305 -17.40 -5.87 -3.73
C ASP A 305 -17.17 -6.34 -5.17
N GLY A 306 -17.60 -5.57 -6.16
CA GLY A 306 -17.39 -5.90 -7.58
C GLY A 306 -18.54 -6.70 -8.21
N THR A 307 -19.56 -7.06 -7.43
CA THR A 307 -20.76 -7.76 -7.92
C THR A 307 -21.61 -6.90 -8.86
N VAL A 308 -22.50 -7.55 -9.63
CA VAL A 308 -23.46 -6.87 -10.51
C VAL A 308 -24.40 -6.00 -9.68
N GLU A 309 -24.80 -6.49 -8.52
CA GLU A 309 -25.70 -5.85 -7.57
C GLU A 309 -25.05 -4.59 -6.98
N ALA A 310 -23.81 -4.69 -6.48
CA ALA A 310 -23.07 -3.52 -5.99
C ALA A 310 -22.87 -2.47 -7.08
N GLN A 311 -22.61 -2.92 -8.31
CA GLN A 311 -22.44 -2.03 -9.45
C GLN A 311 -23.74 -1.30 -9.83
N ALA A 312 -24.89 -2.00 -9.77
CA ALA A 312 -26.20 -1.42 -10.02
C ALA A 312 -26.57 -0.39 -8.93
N ALA A 313 -26.37 -0.75 -7.66
CA ALA A 313 -26.60 0.13 -6.52
C ALA A 313 -25.74 1.41 -6.60
N PHE A 314 -24.46 1.27 -6.94
CA PHE A 314 -23.55 2.41 -7.14
C PHE A 314 -24.04 3.36 -8.24
N ARG A 315 -24.49 2.82 -9.38
CA ARG A 315 -25.01 3.63 -10.49
C ARG A 315 -26.29 4.35 -10.10
N ALA A 316 -27.22 3.66 -9.43
CA ALA A 316 -28.46 4.26 -8.96
C ALA A 316 -28.19 5.45 -8.02
N ARG A 317 -27.31 5.28 -7.04
CA ARG A 317 -26.88 6.36 -6.12
C ARG A 317 -26.35 7.59 -6.88
N ARG A 318 -25.47 7.38 -7.86
CA ARG A 318 -24.88 8.50 -8.63
C ARG A 318 -25.89 9.22 -9.53
N SER A 319 -26.86 8.49 -10.08
CA SER A 319 -27.94 9.10 -10.86
C SER A 319 -28.80 10.02 -9.99
N GLN A 320 -29.14 9.59 -8.77
CA GLN A 320 -29.90 10.41 -7.82
C GLN A 320 -29.15 11.69 -7.43
N LEU A 321 -27.84 11.60 -7.12
CA LEU A 321 -27.02 12.76 -6.77
C LEU A 321 -26.84 13.78 -7.91
N LYS A 322 -27.03 13.37 -9.17
CA LYS A 322 -27.00 14.29 -10.32
C LYS A 322 -28.33 15.01 -10.56
N GLN A 323 -29.41 14.47 -10.01
CA GLN A 323 -30.77 15.01 -10.15
C GLN A 323 -31.16 15.93 -8.98
N ALA A 324 -30.47 15.81 -7.85
CA ALA A 324 -30.59 16.69 -6.69
C ALA A 324 -29.72 17.95 -6.85
#